data_AF-A0A2V2SAS7-F1
#
_entry.id   AF-A0A2V2SAS7-F1
#
_cell.length_a   1.000
_cell.length_b   1.000
_cell.length_c   1.000
_cell.angle_alpha   90.00
_cell.angle_beta   90.00
_cell.angle_gamma   90.00
#
_symmetry.space_group_name_H-M   'P 1'
#
loop_
_entity.id
_entity.type
_entity.pdbx_description
1 polymer ?
#
loop_
_entity_poly.entity_id
_entity_poly.type
_entity_poly.pdbx_seq_one_letter_code
_entity_poly.pdbx_strand_id
1 'polypeptide(L)'
;MPLPVIDFKQEDSIQVPSKIPYRPKWTVIVWTGIFFAICAVALAYAATTNDRGLNLEGIVEFSAQGASVFYWILAGGSALFVVADVLLAAMRMTTERYLVVETDAIVLPPTLLRSNPRHVPYCSISGVSEIKVKGQKFLRLRTSSHKYDIGASLMPTEEMYQQLKQFIAEKAGTGPVESREMGLPI
;
A
#
# COMPACT_ATOMS: atom_id res chain seq x y z
N MET A 1 41.01 35.15 -30.90
CA MET A 1 40.03 34.05 -30.96
C MET A 1 39.60 33.73 -29.55
N PRO A 2 38.37 34.05 -29.12
CA PRO A 2 37.85 33.57 -27.84
C PRO A 2 37.52 32.07 -27.95
N LEU A 3 37.92 31.31 -26.95
CA LEU A 3 37.61 29.89 -26.83
C LEU A 3 36.10 29.68 -26.60
N PRO A 4 35.51 28.59 -27.11
CA PRO A 4 34.11 28.28 -26.89
C PRO A 4 33.86 28.00 -25.40
N VAL A 5 32.94 28.76 -24.81
CA VAL A 5 32.39 28.50 -23.48
C VAL A 5 31.51 27.26 -23.61
N ILE A 6 31.96 26.15 -23.03
CA ILE A 6 31.15 24.94 -22.89
C ILE A 6 30.09 25.24 -21.84
N ASP A 7 28.87 25.50 -22.31
CA ASP A 7 27.69 25.63 -21.48
C ASP A 7 27.37 24.24 -20.88
N PHE A 8 27.73 24.05 -19.61
CA PHE A 8 27.36 22.86 -18.86
C PHE A 8 25.85 22.89 -18.68
N LYS A 9 25.17 22.16 -19.57
CA LYS A 9 23.75 21.85 -19.50
C LYS A 9 23.40 21.42 -18.06
N GLN A 10 22.73 22.34 -17.37
CA GLN A 10 22.15 22.23 -16.04
C GLN A 10 21.60 20.81 -15.84
N GLU A 11 22.21 20.07 -14.90
CA GLU A 11 21.85 18.69 -14.56
C GLU A 11 20.34 18.55 -14.40
N ASP A 12 19.81 17.45 -14.95
CA ASP A 12 18.46 16.92 -14.73
C ASP A 12 18.26 16.70 -13.22
N SER A 13 18.07 17.77 -12.47
CA SER A 13 17.67 17.71 -11.07
C SER A 13 16.36 16.93 -11.03
N ILE A 14 16.33 15.81 -10.31
CA ILE A 14 15.13 14.98 -10.17
C ILE A 14 14.03 15.85 -9.56
N GLN A 15 13.15 16.40 -10.39
CA GLN A 15 12.05 17.26 -9.95
C GLN A 15 10.93 16.38 -9.41
N VAL A 16 11.03 16.03 -8.13
CA VAL A 16 9.94 15.37 -7.41
C VAL A 16 8.88 16.44 -7.07
N PRO A 17 7.59 16.21 -7.38
CA PRO A 17 6.55 17.16 -7.01
C PRO A 17 6.48 17.31 -5.48
N SER A 18 6.25 18.54 -5.02
CA SER A 18 6.22 18.86 -3.59
C SER A 18 5.11 18.10 -2.83
N LYS A 19 4.04 17.68 -3.50
CA LYS A 19 2.94 16.90 -2.93
C LYS A 19 2.64 15.68 -3.78
N ILE A 20 2.87 14.49 -3.23
CA ILE A 20 2.59 13.21 -3.87
C ILE A 20 1.34 12.60 -3.21
N PRO A 21 0.28 12.29 -3.98
CA PRO A 21 -0.88 11.57 -3.45
C PRO A 21 -0.47 10.20 -2.90
N TYR A 22 -0.81 9.91 -1.65
CA TYR A 22 -0.38 8.68 -0.96
C TYR A 22 -1.58 7.92 -0.39
N ARG A 23 -2.17 7.05 -1.19
CA ARG A 23 -3.46 6.40 -0.89
C ARG A 23 -3.67 5.11 -1.69
N PRO A 24 -4.44 4.12 -1.19
CA PRO A 24 -4.72 2.86 -1.91
C PRO A 24 -5.28 3.10 -3.31
N LYS A 25 -5.03 2.24 -4.30
CA LYS A 25 -5.55 2.47 -5.65
C LYS A 25 -7.07 2.22 -5.70
N TRP A 26 -7.80 3.06 -6.44
CA TRP A 26 -9.25 2.87 -6.68
C TRP A 26 -9.55 1.50 -7.26
N THR A 27 -8.69 1.02 -8.17
CA THR A 27 -8.80 -0.29 -8.80
C THR A 27 -8.84 -1.41 -7.77
N VAL A 28 -7.99 -1.36 -6.74
CA VAL A 28 -7.97 -2.38 -5.68
C VAL A 28 -9.29 -2.38 -4.93
N ILE A 29 -9.75 -1.22 -4.46
CA ILE A 29 -11.00 -1.07 -3.69
C ILE A 29 -12.21 -1.58 -4.49
N VAL A 30 -12.28 -1.22 -5.78
CA VAL A 30 -13.41 -1.62 -6.65
C VAL A 30 -13.38 -3.13 -6.91
N TRP A 31 -12.21 -3.70 -7.24
CA TRP A 31 -12.12 -5.13 -7.53
C TRP A 31 -12.37 -6.00 -6.31
N THR A 32 -11.85 -5.63 -5.14
CA THR A 32 -12.13 -6.36 -3.90
C THR A 32 -13.61 -6.27 -3.53
N GLY A 33 -14.21 -5.08 -3.69
CA GLY A 33 -15.62 -4.87 -3.36
C GLY A 33 -16.54 -5.70 -4.26
N ILE A 34 -16.28 -5.71 -5.57
CA ILE A 34 -17.02 -6.54 -6.53
C ILE A 34 -16.87 -8.02 -6.21
N PHE A 35 -15.64 -8.49 -5.98
CA PHE A 35 -15.38 -9.89 -5.67
C PHE A 35 -16.16 -10.35 -4.43
N PHE A 36 -16.06 -9.62 -3.32
CA PHE A 36 -16.76 -9.98 -2.09
C PHE A 36 -18.28 -9.82 -2.19
N ALA A 37 -18.77 -8.87 -2.99
CA ALA A 37 -20.20 -8.75 -3.26
C ALA A 37 -20.75 -9.96 -4.02
N ILE A 38 -20.04 -10.42 -5.06
CA ILE A 38 -20.40 -11.62 -5.81
C ILE A 38 -20.37 -12.85 -4.89
N CYS A 39 -19.32 -13.02 -4.09
CA CYS A 39 -19.23 -14.11 -3.12
C CYS A 39 -20.37 -14.08 -2.11
N ALA A 40 -20.68 -12.92 -1.52
CA ALA A 40 -21.75 -12.77 -0.55
C ALA A 40 -23.11 -13.18 -1.14
N VAL A 41 -23.42 -12.72 -2.36
CA VAL A 41 -24.68 -13.06 -3.05
C VAL A 41 -24.73 -14.55 -3.40
N ALA A 42 -23.65 -15.10 -3.96
CA ALA A 42 -23.59 -16.52 -4.33
C ALA A 42 -23.72 -17.44 -3.11
N LEU A 43 -23.07 -17.10 -2.00
CA LEU A 43 -23.13 -17.86 -0.75
C LEU A 43 -24.49 -17.72 -0.07
N ALA A 44 -25.09 -16.54 -0.06
CA ALA A 44 -26.45 -16.34 0.45
C ALA A 44 -27.47 -17.12 -0.38
N TYR A 45 -27.35 -17.08 -1.72
CA TYR A 45 -28.17 -17.87 -2.63
C TYR A 45 -28.03 -19.36 -2.33
N ALA A 46 -26.79 -19.86 -2.26
CA ALA A 46 -26.51 -21.24 -1.88
C ALA A 46 -27.15 -21.59 -0.53
N ALA A 47 -27.01 -20.74 0.50
CA ALA A 47 -27.62 -20.96 1.80
C ALA A 47 -29.16 -21.09 1.74
N THR A 48 -29.83 -20.30 0.89
CA THR A 48 -31.29 -20.29 0.75
C THR A 48 -31.84 -21.46 -0.05
N THR A 49 -31.09 -21.96 -1.04
CA THR A 49 -31.52 -23.06 -1.92
C THR A 49 -30.86 -24.40 -1.55
N ASN A 50 -30.22 -24.48 -0.39
CA ASN A 50 -29.46 -25.65 0.00
C ASN A 50 -30.37 -26.72 0.60
N ASP A 51 -30.74 -27.69 -0.23
CA ASP A 51 -31.44 -28.90 0.18
C ASP A 51 -30.48 -30.11 0.37
N ARG A 52 -29.16 -29.90 0.19
CA ARG A 52 -28.13 -30.96 0.22
C ARG A 52 -27.13 -30.75 1.36
N GLY A 53 -26.53 -31.84 1.84
CA GLY A 53 -25.38 -31.75 2.74
C GLY A 53 -24.15 -31.19 2.04
N LEU A 54 -23.18 -30.70 2.81
CA LEU A 54 -21.88 -30.25 2.31
C LEU A 54 -20.82 -31.26 2.75
N ASN A 55 -20.11 -31.84 1.77
CA ASN A 55 -18.98 -32.73 2.03
C ASN A 55 -17.67 -32.03 1.62
N LEU A 56 -16.87 -31.63 2.60
CA LEU A 56 -15.56 -31.04 2.38
C LEU A 56 -14.52 -32.16 2.32
N GLU A 57 -14.35 -32.76 1.14
CA GLU A 57 -13.35 -33.80 0.85
C GLU A 57 -13.27 -34.93 1.91
N GLY A 58 -14.39 -35.28 2.55
CA GLY A 58 -14.47 -36.32 3.56
C GLY A 58 -13.95 -35.96 4.96
N ILE A 59 -13.48 -34.72 5.18
CA ILE A 59 -12.98 -34.28 6.49
C ILE A 59 -14.14 -33.85 7.41
N VAL A 60 -15.14 -33.17 6.84
CA VAL A 60 -16.34 -32.75 7.56
C VAL A 60 -17.57 -32.94 6.67
N GLU A 61 -18.51 -33.75 7.14
CA GLU A 61 -19.81 -33.95 6.52
C GLU A 61 -20.86 -33.15 7.28
N PHE A 62 -21.41 -32.11 6.64
CA PHE A 62 -22.49 -31.33 7.20
C PHE A 62 -23.82 -31.86 6.67
N SER A 63 -24.80 -31.99 7.57
CA SER A 63 -26.21 -32.14 7.18
C SER A 63 -26.67 -30.92 6.37
N ALA A 64 -27.80 -31.03 5.66
CA ALA A 64 -28.33 -29.91 4.88
C ALA A 64 -28.48 -28.63 5.71
N GLN A 65 -28.97 -28.76 6.95
CA GLN A 65 -29.08 -27.63 7.86
C GLN A 65 -27.71 -27.05 8.28
N GLY A 66 -26.73 -27.92 8.56
CA GLY A 66 -25.38 -27.50 8.91
C GLY A 66 -24.68 -26.75 7.77
N ALA A 67 -24.85 -27.24 6.54
CA ALA A 67 -24.33 -26.62 5.33
C ALA A 67 -24.94 -25.22 5.10
N SER A 68 -26.26 -25.06 5.30
CA SER A 68 -26.91 -23.76 5.17
C SER A 68 -26.39 -22.74 6.20
N VAL A 69 -26.19 -23.15 7.46
CA VAL A 69 -25.59 -22.28 8.49
C VAL A 69 -24.17 -21.89 8.12
N PHE A 70 -23.37 -22.84 7.63
CA PHE A 70 -22.00 -22.56 7.17
C PHE A 70 -21.97 -21.53 6.04
N TYR A 71 -22.84 -21.66 5.03
CA TYR A 71 -22.93 -20.69 3.95
C TYR A 71 -23.36 -19.30 4.44
N TRP A 72 -24.30 -19.20 5.39
CA TRP A 72 -24.67 -17.92 5.99
C TRP A 72 -23.52 -17.23 6.72
N ILE A 73 -22.67 -17.99 7.43
CA ILE A 73 -21.48 -17.44 8.10
C ILE A 73 -20.52 -16.86 7.05
N LEU A 74 -20.23 -17.60 5.98
CA LEU A 74 -19.35 -17.12 4.91
C LEU A 74 -19.95 -15.94 4.14
N ALA A 75 -21.26 -15.95 3.89
CA ALA A 75 -21.98 -14.86 3.26
C ALA A 75 -21.92 -13.59 4.13
N GLY A 76 -22.17 -13.71 5.44
CA GLY A 76 -22.06 -12.60 6.39
C GLY A 76 -20.64 -12.06 6.49
N GLY A 77 -19.63 -12.93 6.54
CA GLY A 77 -18.22 -12.52 6.51
C GLY A 77 -17.86 -11.77 5.22
N SER A 78 -18.31 -12.27 4.07
CA SER A 78 -18.09 -11.60 2.77
C SER A 78 -18.79 -10.24 2.70
N ALA A 79 -20.03 -10.16 3.20
CA ALA A 79 -20.78 -8.90 3.28
C ALA A 79 -20.07 -7.87 4.18
N LEU A 80 -19.44 -8.31 5.28
CA LEU A 80 -18.65 -7.41 6.12
C LEU A 80 -17.46 -6.79 5.37
N PHE A 81 -16.79 -7.56 4.50
CA PHE A 81 -15.73 -7.01 3.64
C PHE A 81 -16.27 -5.99 2.64
N VAL A 82 -17.46 -6.20 2.08
CA VAL A 82 -18.11 -5.20 1.22
C VAL A 82 -18.36 -3.90 1.98
N VAL A 83 -18.87 -3.98 3.22
CA VAL A 83 -19.05 -2.80 4.07
C VAL A 83 -17.71 -2.11 4.35
N ALA A 84 -16.66 -2.87 4.65
CA ALA A 84 -15.32 -2.33 4.86
C ALA A 84 -14.78 -1.61 3.60
N ASP A 85 -15.01 -2.13 2.41
CA ASP A 85 -14.62 -1.49 1.15
C ASP A 85 -15.41 -0.22 0.88
N VAL A 86 -16.71 -0.18 1.18
CA VAL A 86 -17.52 1.06 1.11
C VAL A 86 -16.98 2.12 2.07
N LEU A 87 -16.65 1.74 3.30
CA LEU A 87 -16.03 2.65 4.28
C LEU A 87 -14.67 3.14 3.78
N LEU A 88 -13.83 2.26 3.23
CA LEU A 88 -12.54 2.62 2.68
C LEU A 88 -12.67 3.59 1.48
N ALA A 89 -13.65 3.36 0.61
CA ALA A 89 -13.98 4.24 -0.51
C ALA A 89 -14.45 5.63 0.00
N ALA A 90 -15.33 5.67 1.00
CA ALA A 90 -15.79 6.91 1.62
C ALA A 90 -14.63 7.68 2.27
N MET A 91 -13.81 7.00 3.09
CA MET A 91 -12.62 7.60 3.71
C MET A 91 -11.64 8.14 2.66
N ARG A 92 -11.49 7.45 1.53
CA ARG A 92 -10.65 7.90 0.42
C ARG A 92 -11.18 9.18 -0.23
N MET A 93 -12.50 9.35 -0.32
CA MET A 93 -13.12 10.53 -0.91
C MET A 93 -13.06 11.73 0.03
N THR A 94 -13.13 11.52 1.36
CA THR A 94 -13.11 12.61 2.34
C THR A 94 -11.70 12.99 2.79
N THR A 95 -10.73 12.06 2.74
CA THR A 95 -9.39 12.28 3.27
C THR A 95 -8.35 12.37 2.16
N GLU A 96 -7.85 13.58 1.91
CA GLU A 96 -6.68 13.76 1.06
C GLU A 96 -5.40 13.47 1.86
N ARG A 97 -4.65 12.46 1.43
CA ARG A 97 -3.36 12.10 2.04
C ARG A 97 -2.25 12.39 1.04
N TYR A 98 -1.33 13.27 1.45
CA TYR A 98 -0.17 13.63 0.67
C TYR A 98 1.11 13.29 1.43
N LEU A 99 2.07 12.75 0.71
CA LEU A 99 3.46 12.77 1.10
C LEU A 99 4.05 14.09 0.59
N VAL A 100 4.58 14.91 1.48
CA VAL A 100 5.14 16.21 1.11
C VAL A 100 6.66 16.10 1.11
N VAL A 101 7.26 16.53 0.00
CA VAL A 101 8.71 16.60 -0.16
C VAL A 101 9.12 18.04 0.03
N GLU A 102 9.73 18.34 1.17
CA GLU A 102 10.30 19.65 1.50
C GLU A 102 11.81 19.64 1.21
N THR A 103 12.45 20.81 1.32
CA THR A 103 13.88 20.99 1.00
C THR A 103 14.79 20.30 2.00
N ASP A 104 14.39 20.26 3.28
CA ASP A 104 15.16 19.76 4.43
C ASP A 104 14.52 18.52 5.10
N ALA A 105 13.25 18.24 4.80
CA ALA A 105 12.52 17.12 5.37
C ALA A 105 11.56 16.44 4.39
N ILE A 106 11.19 15.20 4.72
CA ILE A 106 10.04 14.51 4.12
C ILE A 106 8.91 14.42 5.15
N VAL A 107 7.71 14.84 4.76
CA VAL A 107 6.53 14.79 5.62
C VAL A 107 5.68 13.60 5.26
N LEU A 108 5.60 12.65 6.20
CA LEU A 108 4.78 11.46 6.05
C LEU A 108 3.33 11.76 6.45
N PRO A 109 2.35 11.28 5.68
CA PRO A 109 0.94 11.48 5.99
C PRO A 109 0.58 10.78 7.31
N PRO A 110 -0.48 11.25 7.98
CA PRO A 110 -0.99 10.60 9.17
C PRO A 110 -1.42 9.16 8.86
N THR A 111 -1.14 8.25 9.79
CA THR A 111 -1.54 6.84 9.70
C THR A 111 -2.87 6.64 10.41
N LEU A 112 -3.55 5.51 10.17
CA LEU A 112 -4.84 5.20 10.81
C LEU A 112 -4.78 5.25 12.34
N LEU A 113 -3.59 5.03 12.93
CA LEU A 113 -3.36 5.03 14.37
C LEU A 113 -2.86 6.38 14.91
N ARG A 114 -2.45 7.33 14.05
CA ARG A 114 -1.84 8.59 14.47
C ARG A 114 -2.27 9.74 13.56
N SER A 115 -2.92 10.73 14.17
CA SER A 115 -3.49 11.87 13.46
C SER A 115 -2.47 12.93 13.01
N ASN A 116 -1.26 12.94 13.56
CA ASN A 116 -0.28 14.00 13.27
C ASN A 116 0.68 13.60 12.15
N PRO A 117 0.87 14.46 11.11
CA PRO A 117 1.93 14.30 10.12
C PRO A 117 3.30 14.20 10.80
N ARG A 118 4.22 13.42 10.22
CA ARG A 118 5.58 13.30 10.75
C ARG A 118 6.57 13.93 9.81
N HIS A 119 7.29 14.93 10.32
CA HIS A 119 8.43 15.52 9.64
C HIS A 119 9.66 14.67 9.95
N VAL A 120 10.31 14.17 8.90
CA VAL A 120 11.55 13.41 9.00
C VAL A 120 12.64 14.21 8.28
N PRO A 121 13.51 14.93 9.03
CA PRO A 121 14.62 15.67 8.45
C PRO A 121 15.57 14.74 7.70
N TYR A 122 16.06 15.12 6.51
CA TYR A 122 16.98 14.28 5.74
C TYR A 122 18.28 13.99 6.49
N CYS A 123 18.78 14.96 7.26
CA CYS A 123 19.97 14.80 8.10
C CYS A 123 19.80 13.75 9.22
N SER A 124 18.56 13.40 9.58
CA SER A 124 18.28 12.39 10.60
C SER A 124 18.26 10.96 10.04
N ILE A 125 18.27 10.81 8.71
CA ILE A 125 18.20 9.53 8.01
C ILE A 125 19.61 8.94 7.96
N SER A 126 19.84 7.87 8.72
CA SER A 126 21.11 7.14 8.74
C SER A 126 21.19 6.03 7.70
N GLY A 127 20.08 5.67 7.06
CA GLY A 127 20.07 4.65 6.02
C GLY A 127 18.75 4.58 5.27
N VAL A 128 18.86 4.34 3.96
CA VAL A 128 17.73 4.13 3.05
C VAL A 128 17.87 2.73 2.45
N SER A 129 16.82 1.92 2.56
CA SER A 129 16.82 0.54 2.03
C SER A 129 15.48 0.22 1.41
N GLU A 130 15.48 -0.57 0.34
CA GLU A 130 14.25 -1.11 -0.23
C GLU A 130 14.02 -2.52 0.31
N ILE A 131 12.80 -2.79 0.73
CA ILE A 131 12.39 -4.09 1.24
C ILE A 131 11.27 -4.61 0.39
N LYS A 132 11.40 -5.86 -0.04
CA LYS A 132 10.36 -6.57 -0.76
C LYS A 132 9.77 -7.67 0.13
N VAL A 133 8.47 -7.60 0.41
CA VAL A 133 7.73 -8.59 1.20
C VAL A 133 6.52 -9.05 0.40
N LYS A 134 6.44 -10.35 0.08
CA LYS A 134 5.32 -10.94 -0.68
C LYS A 134 4.96 -10.16 -1.97
N GLY A 135 5.99 -9.72 -2.70
CA GLY A 135 5.84 -8.93 -3.93
C GLY A 135 5.54 -7.44 -3.74
N GLN A 136 5.32 -6.98 -2.51
CA GLN A 136 5.15 -5.56 -2.20
C GLN A 136 6.49 -4.90 -1.89
N LYS A 137 6.74 -3.73 -2.49
CA LYS A 137 7.96 -2.92 -2.26
C LYS A 137 7.69 -1.84 -1.22
N PHE A 138 8.62 -1.69 -0.30
CA PHE A 138 8.63 -0.67 0.73
C PHE A 138 9.99 0.02 0.77
N LEU A 139 9.98 1.35 0.74
CA LEU A 139 11.17 2.14 1.03
C LEU A 139 11.24 2.35 2.54
N ARG A 140 12.23 1.73 3.18
CA ARG A 140 12.50 1.85 4.60
C ARG A 140 13.55 2.92 4.85
N LEU A 141 13.15 3.97 5.56
CA LEU A 141 14.02 5.00 6.09
C LEU A 141 14.38 4.64 7.53
N ARG A 142 15.67 4.61 7.84
CA ARG A 142 16.18 4.42 9.20
C ARG A 142 16.67 5.76 9.73
N THR A 143 16.20 6.12 10.91
CA THR A 143 16.70 7.25 11.68
C THR A 143 17.35 6.72 12.96
N SER A 144 18.01 7.59 13.73
CA SER A 144 18.60 7.23 15.03
C SER A 144 17.59 6.64 16.03
N SER A 145 16.31 7.03 15.91
CA SER A 145 15.28 6.68 16.89
C SER A 145 14.18 5.77 16.34
N HIS A 146 13.88 5.85 15.04
CA HIS A 146 12.72 5.19 14.44
C HIS A 146 12.99 4.64 13.03
N LYS A 147 12.16 3.70 12.62
CA LYS A 147 12.09 3.21 11.24
C LYS A 147 10.78 3.67 10.62
N TYR A 148 10.83 4.10 9.37
CA TYR A 148 9.69 4.56 8.60
C TYR A 148 9.59 3.76 7.31
N ASP A 149 8.41 3.26 6.98
CA ASP A 149 8.17 2.47 5.78
C ASP A 149 7.19 3.21 4.85
N ILE A 150 7.64 3.47 3.62
CA ILE A 150 6.86 4.09 2.54
C ILE A 150 6.53 2.99 1.52
N GLY A 151 5.26 2.63 1.40
CA GLY A 151 4.80 1.57 0.50
C GLY A 151 4.66 2.06 -0.94
N ALA A 152 5.29 1.37 -1.89
CA ALA A 152 5.17 1.67 -3.32
C ALA A 152 3.73 1.51 -3.85
N SER A 153 2.94 0.62 -3.24
CA SER A 153 1.55 0.37 -3.63
C SER A 153 0.61 1.56 -3.38
N LEU A 154 0.99 2.46 -2.48
CA LEU A 154 0.26 3.67 -2.15
C LEU A 154 0.67 4.87 -3.02
N MET A 155 1.74 4.71 -3.81
CA MET A 155 2.18 5.72 -4.77
C MET A 155 1.33 5.68 -6.05
N PRO A 156 1.20 6.82 -6.76
CA PRO A 156 0.46 6.86 -8.02
C PRO A 156 1.08 5.96 -9.09
N THR A 157 2.42 6.04 -9.25
CA THR A 157 3.19 5.32 -10.26
C THR A 157 4.48 4.74 -9.67
N GLU A 158 5.00 3.69 -10.30
CA GLU A 158 6.29 3.10 -9.93
C GLU A 158 7.45 4.08 -10.20
N GLU A 159 7.36 4.87 -11.27
CA GLU A 159 8.35 5.90 -11.60
C GLU A 159 8.48 6.94 -10.48
N MET A 160 7.35 7.41 -9.94
CA MET A 160 7.33 8.35 -8.81
C MET A 160 7.99 7.74 -7.57
N TYR A 161 7.77 6.45 -7.34
CA TYR A 161 8.43 5.73 -6.25
C TYR A 161 9.95 5.64 -6.46
N GLN A 162 10.42 5.37 -7.69
CA GLN A 162 11.86 5.34 -7.99
C GLN A 162 12.50 6.73 -7.88
N GLN A 163 11.84 7.78 -8.38
CA GLN A 163 12.30 9.17 -8.26
C GLN A 163 12.40 9.60 -6.79
N LEU A 164 11.37 9.32 -5.99
CA LEU A 164 11.37 9.62 -4.56
C LEU A 164 12.49 8.87 -3.83
N LYS A 165 12.71 7.60 -4.16
CA LYS A 165 13.78 6.78 -3.60
C LYS A 165 15.16 7.39 -3.87
N GLN A 166 15.44 7.77 -5.12
CA GLN A 166 16.70 8.41 -5.51
C GLN A 166 16.88 9.75 -4.81
N PHE A 167 15.84 10.59 -4.82
CA PHE A 167 15.87 11.91 -4.18
C PHE A 167 16.17 11.84 -2.68
N ILE A 168 15.52 10.93 -1.94
CA ILE A 168 15.77 10.78 -0.51
C ILE A 168 17.18 10.25 -0.25
N ALA A 169 17.68 9.30 -1.05
CA ALA A 169 19.02 8.76 -0.87
C ALA A 169 20.09 9.83 -1.08
N GLU A 170 19.95 10.64 -2.13
CA GLU A 170 20.83 11.78 -2.41
C GLU A 170 20.82 12.81 -1.27
N LYS A 171 19.62 13.21 -0.81
CA LYS A 171 19.48 14.18 0.28
C LYS A 171 19.95 13.66 1.64
N ALA A 172 19.81 12.37 1.90
CA ALA A 172 20.30 11.74 3.12
C ALA A 172 21.81 11.48 3.10
N GLY A 173 22.49 11.65 1.95
CA GLY A 173 23.90 11.29 1.80
C GLY A 173 24.15 9.79 1.99
N THR A 174 23.11 8.97 1.97
CA THR A 174 23.21 7.51 2.00
C THR A 174 23.48 7.08 0.57
N GLY A 175 24.53 6.30 0.33
CA GLY A 175 24.87 5.79 -1.00
C GLY A 175 23.73 5.00 -1.68
N PRO A 176 24.00 4.29 -2.78
CA PRO A 176 22.96 3.61 -3.55
C PRO A 176 22.07 2.72 -2.66
N VAL A 177 20.75 2.86 -2.82
CA VAL A 177 19.75 2.18 -1.99
C VAL A 177 19.86 0.67 -2.19
N GLU A 178 20.27 -0.05 -1.14
CA GLU A 178 20.33 -1.50 -1.16
C GLU A 178 18.91 -2.10 -1.23
N SER A 179 18.67 -2.95 -2.24
CA SER A 179 17.49 -3.82 -2.29
C SER A 179 17.74 -5.05 -1.42
N ARG A 180 16.92 -5.23 -0.38
CA ARG A 180 16.94 -6.43 0.46
C ARG A 180 15.66 -7.22 0.26
N GLU A 181 15.77 -8.42 -0.30
CA GLU A 181 14.69 -9.39 -0.28
C GLU A 181 14.69 -10.08 1.08
N MET A 182 13.67 -9.81 1.91
CA MET A 182 13.41 -10.64 3.08
C MET A 182 12.62 -11.86 2.62
N GLY A 183 13.33 -12.87 2.16
CA GLY A 183 12.79 -14.23 2.08
C GLY A 183 12.43 -14.67 3.49
N LEU A 184 11.14 -14.81 3.78
CA LEU A 184 10.72 -15.59 4.94
C LEU A 184 11.19 -17.03 4.67
N PRO A 185 11.87 -17.70 5.63
CA PRO A 185 12.07 -19.14 5.52
C PRO A 185 10.68 -19.76 5.40
N ILE A 186 10.48 -20.49 4.30
CA ILE A 186 9.25 -21.22 4.00
C ILE A 186 9.18 -22.44 4.92
#